data_AF-A0A3D0WYX9-F1
#
_entry.id   AF-A0A3D0WYX9-F1
#
_cell.length_a   1.000
_cell.length_b   1.000
_cell.length_c   1.000
_cell.angle_alpha   90.00
_cell.angle_beta   90.00
_cell.angle_gamma   90.00
#
_symmetry.space_group_name_H-M   'P 1'
#
loop_
_entity.id
_entity.type
_entity.pdbx_description
1 polymer ?
#
loop_
_entity_poly.entity_id
_entity_poly.type
_entity_poly.pdbx_seq_one_letter_code
_entity_poly.pdbx_strand_id
1 'polypeptide(L)' 'PSFSITRDPLEAAAGADVVVTDVWASMGEEAEAEQRRRAFQGYQVNDAVLAAAKPGAMVMHCLPAHRGEEITA' A
#
# COMPACT_ATOMS: atom_id res chain seq x y z
N PRO A 1 -4.99 19.72 5.97
CA PRO A 1 -3.79 19.90 5.14
C PRO A 1 -4.13 19.63 3.66
N SER A 2 -3.62 20.43 2.71
CA SER A 2 -3.81 20.11 1.28
C SER A 2 -2.94 18.93 0.83
N PHE A 3 -1.86 18.62 1.56
CA PHE A 3 -0.96 17.48 1.30
C PHE A 3 -0.07 17.16 2.51
N SER A 4 0.31 15.89 2.70
CA SER A 4 1.29 15.41 3.68
C SER A 4 2.00 14.15 3.17
N ILE A 5 3.25 13.93 3.60
CA ILE A 5 4.04 12.72 3.30
C ILE A 5 4.48 12.10 4.63
N THR A 6 4.32 10.80 4.77
CA THR A 6 4.86 10.00 5.88
C THR A 6 5.48 8.70 5.33
N ARG A 7 6.28 8.04 6.17
CA ARG A 7 6.85 6.71 5.93
C ARG A 7 6.16 5.62 6.76
N ASP A 8 5.12 6.00 7.51
CA ASP A 8 4.32 5.08 8.31
C ASP A 8 2.94 4.90 7.64
N PRO A 9 2.64 3.72 7.09
CA PRO A 9 1.34 3.43 6.48
C PRO A 9 0.16 3.54 7.44
N LEU A 10 0.35 3.30 8.74
CA LEU A 10 -0.72 3.44 9.73
C LEU A 10 -1.05 4.92 9.96
N GLU A 11 -0.04 5.78 10.01
CA GLU A 11 -0.23 7.23 10.05
C GLU A 11 -0.89 7.73 8.75
N ALA A 12 -0.48 7.20 7.59
CA ALA A 12 -1.07 7.56 6.30
C ALA A 12 -2.53 7.12 6.18
N ALA A 13 -2.89 5.95 6.72
CA ALA A 13 -4.24 5.42 6.68
C ALA A 13 -5.17 6.07 7.72
N ALA A 14 -4.63 6.69 8.78
CA ALA A 14 -5.41 7.26 9.86
C ALA A 14 -6.48 8.26 9.36
N GLY A 15 -7.75 7.86 9.45
CA GLY A 15 -8.87 8.69 9.02
C GLY A 15 -9.07 8.77 7.49
N ALA A 16 -8.40 7.94 6.70
CA ALA A 16 -8.58 7.88 5.26
C ALA A 16 -9.96 7.33 4.87
N ASP A 17 -10.59 7.91 3.85
CA ASP A 17 -11.79 7.37 3.20
C ASP A 17 -11.44 6.35 2.10
N VAL A 18 -10.24 6.47 1.53
CA VAL A 18 -9.71 5.58 0.47
C VAL A 18 -8.25 5.30 0.74
N VAL A 19 -7.86 4.02 0.71
CA VAL A 19 -6.47 3.56 0.70
C VAL A 19 -6.15 3.04 -0.70
N VAL A 20 -5.08 3.54 -1.29
CA VAL A 20 -4.65 3.17 -2.64
C VAL A 20 -3.25 2.58 -2.58
N THR A 21 -3.02 1.49 -3.29
CA THR A 21 -1.70 0.89 -3.48
C THR A 21 -1.52 0.43 -4.93
N ASP A 22 -0.27 0.14 -5.28
CA ASP A 22 0.16 -0.39 -6.58
C ASP A 22 1.32 -1.37 -6.37
N VAL A 23 1.65 -2.13 -7.40
CA VAL A 23 2.75 -3.07 -7.42
C VAL A 23 4.05 -2.41 -7.01
N TRP A 24 4.84 -3.12 -6.22
CA TRP A 24 6.09 -2.57 -5.71
C TRP A 24 7.16 -2.45 -6.77
N ALA A 25 7.20 -3.33 -7.77
CA ALA A 25 8.09 -3.25 -8.91
C ALA A 25 7.27 -3.09 -10.19
N SER A 26 7.51 -1.99 -10.92
CA SER A 26 6.81 -1.67 -12.16
C SER A 26 7.36 -2.46 -13.35
N MET A 27 6.68 -2.36 -14.49
CA MET A 27 7.22 -2.86 -15.76
C MET A 27 8.60 -2.25 -16.06
N GLY A 28 9.60 -3.10 -16.30
CA GLY A 28 10.98 -2.69 -16.55
C GLY A 28 11.87 -2.63 -15.29
N GLU A 29 11.32 -2.89 -14.10
CA GLU A 29 12.05 -2.95 -12.83
C GLU A 29 12.26 -4.39 -12.32
N GLU A 30 12.16 -5.40 -13.18
CA GLU A 30 12.13 -6.82 -12.78
C GLU A 30 13.42 -7.26 -12.07
N ALA A 31 14.57 -6.69 -12.47
CA ALA A 31 15.85 -6.97 -11.83
C ALA A 31 15.92 -6.45 -10.37
N GLU A 32 15.10 -5.46 -10.02
CA GLU A 32 15.06 -4.83 -8.71
C GLU A 32 13.97 -5.41 -7.80
N ALA A 33 13.13 -6.32 -8.31
CA ALA A 33 11.93 -6.81 -7.62
C ALA A 33 12.21 -7.29 -6.19
N GLU A 34 13.26 -8.09 -5.98
CA GLU A 34 13.63 -8.61 -4.66
C GLU A 34 14.15 -7.51 -3.70
N GLN A 35 14.90 -6.53 -4.21
CA GLN A 35 15.34 -5.38 -3.41
C GLN A 35 14.15 -4.54 -2.97
N ARG A 36 13.21 -4.29 -3.89
CA ARG A 36 12.01 -3.49 -3.65
C ARG A 36 11.05 -4.19 -2.70
N ARG A 37 10.88 -5.51 -2.82
CA ARG A 37 10.10 -6.32 -1.88
C ARG A 37 10.58 -6.14 -0.44
N ARG A 38 11.90 -6.11 -0.21
CA ARG A 38 12.47 -5.86 1.12
C ARG A 38 12.27 -4.42 1.58
N ALA A 39 12.41 -3.46 0.68
CA ALA A 39 12.23 -2.04 0.99
C ALA A 39 10.76 -1.70 1.34
N PHE A 40 9.81 -2.34 0.65
CA PHE A 40 8.38 -2.06 0.77
C PHE A 40 7.61 -3.04 1.66
N GLN A 41 8.26 -4.04 2.27
CA GLN A 41 7.60 -5.03 3.12
C GLN A 41 6.70 -4.40 4.22
N GLY A 42 7.11 -3.24 4.75
CA GLY A 42 6.34 -2.50 5.76
C GLY A 42 5.12 -1.72 5.22
N TYR A 43 4.96 -1.62 3.90
CA TYR A 43 3.93 -0.82 3.22
C TYR A 43 2.76 -1.66 2.65
N GLN A 44 2.72 -2.96 2.92
CA GLN A 44 1.62 -3.83 2.46
C GLN A 44 0.27 -3.32 3.00
N VAL A 45 -0.70 -3.15 2.10
CA VAL A 45 -2.09 -2.92 2.49
C VAL A 45 -2.68 -4.24 3.00
N ASN A 46 -3.02 -4.25 4.29
CA ASN A 46 -3.57 -5.40 4.99
C ASN A 46 -4.62 -4.96 6.01
N ASP A 47 -5.21 -5.92 6.73
CA ASP A 47 -6.26 -5.66 7.72
C ASP A 47 -5.84 -4.63 8.80
N ALA A 48 -4.57 -4.60 9.20
CA ALA A 48 -4.09 -3.63 10.19
C ALA A 48 -4.09 -2.19 9.63
N VAL A 49 -3.68 -2.02 8.38
CA VAL A 49 -3.74 -0.72 7.67
C VAL A 49 -5.19 -0.29 7.48
N LEU A 50 -6.08 -1.20 7.09
CA LEU A 50 -7.51 -0.88 6.91
C LEU A 50 -8.22 -0.60 8.24
N ALA A 51 -7.80 -1.24 9.34
CA ALA A 51 -8.32 -0.95 10.67
C ALA A 51 -7.96 0.45 11.18
N ALA A 52 -6.87 1.05 10.68
CA ALA A 52 -6.50 2.45 10.96
C ALA A 52 -7.32 3.46 10.14
N ALA A 53 -7.90 3.04 9.02
CA ALA A 53 -8.75 3.87 8.18
C ALA A 53 -10.16 4.06 8.77
N LYS A 54 -10.98 4.89 8.11
CA LYS A 54 -12.38 5.07 8.54
C LYS A 54 -13.18 3.77 8.36
N PRO A 55 -14.19 3.51 9.22
CA PRO A 55 -15.17 2.47 8.95
C PRO A 55 -15.82 2.67 7.58
N GLY A 56 -15.78 1.65 6.73
CA GLY A 56 -16.28 1.72 5.36
C GLY A 56 -15.32 2.34 4.34
N ALA A 57 -14.05 2.55 4.69
CA ALA A 57 -13.03 2.99 3.74
C ALA A 57 -12.91 2.04 2.54
N MET A 58 -12.68 2.61 1.37
CA MET A 58 -12.48 1.85 0.14
C MET A 58 -11.00 1.49 -0.04
N VAL A 59 -10.74 0.33 -0.64
CA VAL A 59 -9.41 -0.05 -1.12
C VAL A 59 -9.41 0.02 -2.64
N MET A 60 -8.42 0.69 -3.22
CA MET A 60 -8.23 0.78 -4.66
C MET A 60 -6.85 0.27 -5.07
N HIS A 61 -6.82 -0.40 -6.21
CA HIS A 61 -5.62 -0.90 -6.87
C HIS A 61 -5.79 -0.74 -8.37
N CYS A 62 -4.78 -0.22 -9.08
CA CYS A 62 -4.87 0.06 -10.53
C CYS A 62 -4.85 -1.20 -11.41
N LEU A 63 -4.25 -2.29 -10.90
CA LEU A 63 -4.13 -3.63 -11.48
C LEU A 63 -3.03 -3.73 -12.56
N PRO A 64 -2.43 -4.92 -12.74
CA PRO A 64 -2.62 -6.17 -11.98
C PRO A 64 -2.05 -6.10 -10.56
N ALA A 65 -2.60 -6.90 -9.63
CA ALA A 65 -2.13 -6.97 -8.24
C ALA A 65 -1.33 -8.25 -7.98
N HIS A 66 -0.22 -8.15 -7.25
CA HIS A 66 0.54 -9.26 -6.66
C HIS A 66 0.07 -9.51 -5.21
N ARG A 67 -0.96 -10.36 -5.09
CA ARG A 67 -1.49 -10.78 -3.79
C ARG A 67 -0.39 -11.39 -2.92
N GLY A 68 -0.25 -10.88 -1.70
CA GLY A 68 0.80 -11.25 -0.75
C GLY A 68 2.03 -10.34 -0.78
N GLU A 69 2.11 -9.41 -1.75
CA GLU A 69 3.12 -8.35 -1.79
C GLU A 69 2.48 -7.02 -1.40
N GLU A 70 2.06 -6.17 -2.33
CA GLU A 70 1.52 -4.84 -2.01
C GLU A 70 0.17 -4.87 -1.31
N ILE A 71 -0.59 -5.97 -1.45
CA ILE A 71 -1.90 -6.15 -0.85
C ILE A 71 -2.11 -7.61 -0.42
N THR A 72 -2.75 -7.83 0.73
CA THR A 72 -3.17 -9.18 1.15
C THR A 72 -4.34 -9.72 0.32
N ALA A 73 -4.63 -11.02 0.42
CA ALA A 73 -5.68 -11.68 -0.37
C ALA A 73 -7.10 -11.38 0.11
#